data_AF-R2RC38-F1
#
_entry.id   AF-R2RC38-F1
#
_cell.length_a   1.000
_cell.length_b   1.000
_cell.length_c   1.000
_cell.angle_alpha   90.00
_cell.angle_beta   90.00
_cell.angle_gamma   90.00
#
_symmetry.space_group_name_H-M   'P 1'
#
loop_
_entity.id
_entity.type
_entity.pdbx_description
1 polymer ?
#
loop_
_entity_poly.entity_id
_entity_poly.type
_entity_poly.pdbx_seq_one_letter_code
_entity_poly.pdbx_strand_id
1 'polypeptide(L)'
;MKKICFVLTVNFGSLFADTEFLKEYFSKDYDVSLNYLRDKDSVDYLVVSVPFTPFKNENDLPIIEVPAVLFMEKDFETIKDYIDNYFASTQAKN
;
A
#
# COMPACT_ATOMS: atom_id res chain seq x y z
N MET A 1 -1.41 -14.10 -7.22
CA MET A 1 -1.94 -13.10 -6.26
C MET A 1 -1.10 -11.85 -6.45
N LYS A 2 -1.70 -10.65 -6.52
CA LYS A 2 -0.92 -9.43 -6.77
C LYS A 2 -0.08 -9.13 -5.52
N LYS A 3 1.21 -8.80 -5.69
CA LYS A 3 2.08 -8.45 -4.58
C LYS A 3 2.15 -6.94 -4.39
N ILE A 4 1.63 -6.46 -3.27
CA ILE A 4 1.56 -5.03 -2.93
C ILE A 4 2.57 -4.72 -1.82
N CYS A 5 3.18 -3.55 -1.88
CA CYS A 5 4.04 -3.03 -0.82
C CYS A 5 3.47 -1.75 -0.24
N PHE A 6 3.19 -1.72 1.06
CA PHE A 6 2.78 -0.49 1.73
C PHE A 6 4.01 0.37 2.05
N VAL A 7 4.05 1.57 1.46
CA VAL A 7 5.09 2.59 1.70
C VAL A 7 4.50 3.67 2.59
N LEU A 8 4.55 3.43 3.90
CA LEU A 8 4.01 4.34 4.92
C LEU A 8 5.11 5.23 5.48
N THR A 9 4.86 6.54 5.53
CA THR A 9 5.88 7.48 6.03
C THR A 9 5.83 7.61 7.54
N VAL A 10 6.99 7.47 8.18
CA VAL A 10 7.23 7.32 9.63
C VAL A 10 6.89 8.54 10.50
N ASN A 11 6.19 9.56 9.99
CA ASN A 11 5.76 10.71 10.80
C ASN A 11 4.50 10.45 11.64
N PHE A 12 3.96 9.24 11.61
CA PHE A 12 2.86 8.81 12.46
C PHE A 12 3.42 7.88 13.54
N GLY A 13 3.93 8.47 14.62
CA GLY A 13 4.72 7.82 15.68
C GLY A 13 4.11 6.61 16.40
N SER A 14 2.97 6.08 15.96
CA SER A 14 2.38 4.82 16.44
C SER A 14 2.09 3.76 15.36
N LEU A 15 2.32 4.01 14.06
CA LEU A 15 1.91 3.07 13.00
C LEU A 15 2.73 1.76 12.96
N PHE A 16 3.92 1.70 13.57
CA PHE A 16 4.73 0.48 13.58
C PHE A 16 3.99 -0.72 14.20
N ALA A 17 3.22 -0.50 15.28
CA ALA A 17 2.39 -1.55 15.89
C ALA A 17 1.16 -1.90 15.05
N ASP A 18 0.66 -0.95 14.26
CA ASP A 18 -0.52 -1.15 13.40
C ASP A 18 -0.20 -1.81 12.05
N THR A 19 1.08 -1.86 11.67
CA THR A 19 1.49 -2.51 10.41
C THR A 19 1.27 -4.02 10.39
N GLU A 20 1.31 -4.69 11.55
CA GLU A 20 1.00 -6.13 11.64
C GLU A 20 -0.48 -6.40 11.38
N PHE A 21 -1.39 -5.62 11.98
CA PHE A 21 -2.83 -5.71 11.73
C PHE A 21 -3.19 -5.38 10.29
N LEU A 22 -2.53 -4.37 9.72
CA LEU A 22 -2.67 -4.03 8.31
C LEU A 22 -2.24 -5.21 7.43
N LYS A 23 -1.07 -5.79 7.69
CA LYS A 23 -0.62 -6.97 6.95
C LYS A 23 -1.59 -8.14 7.11
N GLU A 24 -2.04 -8.43 8.31
CA GLU A 24 -2.99 -9.52 8.58
C GLU A 24 -4.32 -9.32 7.83
N TYR A 25 -4.87 -8.11 7.85
CA TYR A 25 -6.10 -7.77 7.15
C TYR A 25 -5.96 -7.98 5.64
N PHE A 26 -4.92 -7.40 5.03
CA PHE A 26 -4.72 -7.41 3.58
C PHE A 26 -4.13 -8.72 3.03
N SER A 27 -3.49 -9.54 3.86
CA SER A 27 -2.94 -10.85 3.45
C SER A 27 -4.02 -11.85 3.04
N LYS A 28 -5.29 -11.54 3.29
CA LYS A 28 -6.43 -12.36 2.85
C LYS A 28 -6.68 -12.24 1.34
N ASP A 29 -6.37 -11.08 0.76
CA ASP A 29 -6.68 -10.74 -0.62
C ASP A 29 -5.43 -10.51 -1.49
N TYR A 30 -4.30 -10.15 -0.88
CA TYR A 30 -3.07 -9.77 -1.56
C TYR A 30 -1.82 -10.42 -0.94
N ASP A 31 -0.72 -10.51 -1.69
CA ASP A 31 0.60 -10.78 -1.12
C ASP A 31 1.19 -9.46 -0.61
N VAL A 32 1.39 -9.34 0.71
CA VAL A 32 1.68 -8.05 1.36
C VAL A 32 3.12 -7.96 1.83
N SER A 33 3.82 -6.95 1.32
CA SER A 33 5.09 -6.44 1.86
C SER A 33 4.89 -5.13 2.62
N LEU A 34 5.69 -4.94 3.66
CA LEU A 34 5.78 -3.70 4.43
C LEU A 34 7.17 -3.07 4.34
N ASN A 35 8.09 -3.65 3.56
CA ASN A 35 9.47 -3.22 3.48
C ASN A 35 9.89 -3.08 2.02
N TYR A 36 9.62 -1.90 1.48
CA TYR A 36 9.96 -1.56 0.11
C TYR A 36 11.47 -1.72 -0.16
N LEU A 37 12.35 -1.26 0.73
CA LEU A 37 13.80 -1.34 0.50
C LEU A 37 14.29 -2.78 0.33
N ARG A 38 13.69 -3.73 1.05
CA ARG A 38 14.04 -5.15 0.96
C ARG A 38 13.37 -5.85 -0.22
N ASP A 39 12.10 -5.54 -0.48
CA ASP A 39 11.26 -6.34 -1.36
C ASP A 39 10.98 -5.68 -2.72
N LYS A 40 11.56 -4.50 -3.01
CA LYS A 40 11.35 -3.68 -4.22
C LYS A 40 11.43 -4.45 -5.54
N ASP A 41 12.27 -5.48 -5.62
CA ASP A 41 12.50 -6.25 -6.85
C ASP A 41 11.49 -7.40 -7.03
N SER A 42 10.61 -7.59 -6.05
CA SER A 42 9.63 -8.68 -6.02
C SER A 42 8.18 -8.22 -5.98
N VAL A 43 7.93 -6.94 -5.71
CA VAL A 43 6.59 -6.36 -5.54
C VAL A 43 6.09 -5.80 -6.87
N ASP A 44 4.79 -5.94 -7.12
CA ASP A 44 4.16 -5.51 -8.37
C ASP A 44 3.64 -4.06 -8.28
N TYR A 45 3.21 -3.63 -7.08
CA TYR A 45 2.57 -2.33 -6.85
C TYR A 45 3.01 -1.71 -5.52
N LEU A 46 2.99 -0.38 -5.47
CA LEU A 46 3.21 0.40 -4.26
C LEU A 46 1.90 1.02 -3.79
N VAL A 47 1.53 0.80 -2.54
CA VAL A 47 0.43 1.51 -1.88
C VAL A 47 1.01 2.59 -0.99
N VAL A 48 0.70 3.84 -1.29
CA VAL A 48 1.38 5.00 -0.70
C VAL A 48 0.36 5.93 -0.06
N SER A 49 0.64 6.35 1.17
CA SER A 49 -0.25 7.25 1.93
C SER A 49 -0.06 8.70 1.48
N VAL A 50 -1.07 9.38 0.93
CA VAL A 50 -0.97 10.80 0.55
C VAL A 50 -1.44 11.75 1.66
N PRO A 51 -0.69 12.82 1.98
CA PRO A 51 0.63 13.18 1.43
C PRO A 51 1.74 12.24 1.93
N PHE A 52 2.70 11.91 1.07
CA PHE A 52 3.87 11.09 1.41
C PHE A 52 5.17 11.90 1.31
N THR A 53 6.16 11.52 2.11
CA THR A 53 7.57 11.89 1.92
C THR A 53 8.07 11.33 0.59
N PRO A 54 8.60 12.18 -0.32
CA PRO A 54 9.16 11.73 -1.59
C PRO A 54 10.19 10.61 -1.40
N PHE A 55 10.09 9.57 -2.22
CA PHE A 55 11.05 8.46 -2.25
C PHE A 55 11.37 8.08 -3.69
N LYS A 56 12.49 7.38 -3.88
CA LYS A 56 12.91 6.90 -5.20
C LYS A 56 12.22 5.57 -5.51
N ASN A 57 11.30 5.60 -6.46
CA ASN A 57 10.71 4.40 -7.05
C ASN A 57 11.67 3.86 -8.13
N GLU A 58 12.63 3.02 -7.73
CA GLU A 58 13.74 2.63 -8.62
C GLU A 58 13.31 1.72 -9.77
N ASN A 59 12.21 1.00 -9.57
CA ASN A 59 11.67 0.03 -10.53
C ASN A 59 10.48 0.61 -11.32
N ASP A 60 10.21 1.91 -11.22
CA ASP A 60 9.08 2.61 -11.85
C ASP A 60 7.73 1.88 -11.65
N LEU A 61 7.56 1.29 -10.46
CA LEU A 61 6.38 0.50 -10.14
C LEU A 61 5.12 1.36 -10.10
N PRO A 62 3.95 0.83 -10.49
CA PRO A 62 2.72 1.58 -10.38
C PRO A 62 2.38 1.92 -8.92
N ILE A 63 1.95 3.16 -8.70
CA ILE A 63 1.61 3.72 -7.38
C ILE A 63 0.09 3.81 -7.23
N ILE A 64 -0.41 3.27 -6.13
CA ILE A 64 -1.79 3.40 -5.66
C ILE A 64 -1.79 4.40 -4.50
N GLU A 65 -2.33 5.58 -4.76
CA GLU A 65 -2.42 6.65 -3.76
C GLU A 65 -3.65 6.46 -2.89
N VAL A 66 -3.45 6.47 -1.57
CA VAL A 66 -4.51 6.30 -0.58
C VAL A 66 -4.41 7.43 0.45
N PRO A 67 -5.51 8.11 0.82
CA PRO A 67 -5.46 9.18 1.81
C PRO A 67 -4.87 8.72 3.16
N ALA A 68 -3.88 9.45 3.68
CA ALA A 68 -3.20 9.13 4.94
C ALA A 68 -4.17 9.04 6.14
N VAL A 69 -5.26 9.82 6.12
CA VAL A 69 -6.30 9.82 7.16
C VAL A 69 -6.92 8.43 7.36
N LEU A 70 -7.10 7.65 6.30
CA LEU A 70 -7.69 6.31 6.40
C LEU A 70 -6.78 5.34 7.16
N PHE A 71 -5.46 5.49 7.02
CA PHE A 71 -4.50 4.70 7.79
C PHE A 71 -4.49 5.10 9.27
N MET A 72 -4.72 6.38 9.59
CA MET A 72 -4.86 6.85 10.97
C MET A 72 -6.14 6.33 11.63
N GLU A 73 -7.24 6.35 10.89
CA GLU A 73 -8.57 5.91 11.34
C GLU A 73 -8.70 4.38 11.34
N LYS A 74 -7.72 3.66 10.77
CA LYS A 74 -7.74 2.20 10.56
C LYS A 74 -8.93 1.74 9.73
N ASP A 75 -9.34 2.58 8.77
CA ASP A 75 -10.42 2.27 7.84
C ASP A 75 -9.91 1.36 6.71
N PHE A 76 -9.65 0.09 7.06
CA PHE A 76 -9.08 -0.88 6.15
C PHE A 76 -10.03 -1.27 5.00
N GLU A 77 -11.35 -1.17 5.22
CA GLU A 77 -12.35 -1.43 4.20
C GLU A 77 -12.26 -0.38 3.10
N THR A 78 -12.26 0.91 3.44
CA THR A 78 -12.11 1.98 2.45
C THR A 78 -10.74 1.91 1.77
N ILE A 79 -9.65 1.59 2.49
CA ILE A 79 -8.32 1.41 1.87
C ILE A 79 -8.36 0.27 0.83
N LYS A 80 -9.04 -0.84 1.15
CA LYS A 80 -9.22 -1.96 0.22
C LYS A 80 -9.97 -1.54 -1.03
N ASP A 81 -11.03 -0.74 -0.90
CA ASP A 81 -11.78 -0.22 -2.04
C ASP A 81 -10.91 0.62 -2.97
N TYR A 82 -9.99 1.44 -2.46
CA TYR A 82 -9.03 2.17 -3.31
C TYR A 82 -8.15 1.22 -4.12
N ILE A 83 -7.63 0.16 -3.49
CA ILE A 83 -6.77 -0.84 -4.13
C ILE A 83 -7.56 -1.64 -5.18
N ASP A 84 -8.76 -2.10 -4.85
CA ASP A 84 -9.61 -2.87 -5.76
C ASP A 84 -10.11 -2.02 -6.93
N ASN A 85 -10.52 -0.78 -6.69
CA ASN A 85 -10.90 0.15 -7.74
C ASN A 85 -9.74 0.44 -8.69
N TYR A 86 -8.51 0.60 -8.14
CA TYR A 86 -7.32 0.74 -8.96
C TYR A 86 -7.14 -0.48 -9.88
N PHE A 87 -7.23 -1.70 -9.34
CA PHE A 87 -7.08 -2.92 -10.12
C PHE A 87 -8.22 -3.18 -11.11
N ALA A 88 -9.44 -2.76 -10.81
CA ALA A 88 -10.57 -2.84 -11.74
C ALA A 88 -10.39 -1.84 -12.90
N SER A 89 -9.96 -0.61 -12.59
CA SER A 89 -9.77 0.44 -13.59
C SER A 89 -8.59 0.19 -14.53
N THR A 90 -7.53 -0.49 -14.06
CA THR A 90 -6.40 -0.91 -14.89
C THR A 90 -6.71 -2.14 -15.73
N GLN A 91 -7.60 -3.03 -15.28
CA GLN A 91 -8.09 -4.14 -16.10
C GLN A 91 -9.04 -3.68 -17.21
N ALA A 92 -9.82 -2.61 -16.99
CA ALA A 92 -10.72 -2.04 -18.01
C ALA A 92 -9.98 -1.32 -19.16
N LYS A 93 -8.66 -1.11 -19.04
CA LYS A 93 -7.82 -0.45 -20.05
C LYS A 93 -7.01 -1.43 -20.90
N ASN A 94 -7.13 -2.73 -20.65
CA ASN A 94 -6.45 -3.80 -21.40
C ASN A 94 -7.45 -4.62 -22.22
#